data_AF-A0A523W9T2-F1
#
_entry.id   AF-A0A523W9T2-F1
#
_cell.length_a   1.000
_cell.length_b   1.000
_cell.length_c   1.000
_cell.angle_alpha   90.00
_cell.angle_beta   90.00
_cell.angle_gamma   90.00
#
_symmetry.space_group_name_H-M   'P 1'
#
loop_
_entity.id
_entity.type
_entity.pdbx_description
1 polymer ?
#
loop_
_entity_poly.entity_id
_entity_poly.type
_entity_poly.pdbx_seq_one_letter_code
_entity_poly.pdbx_strand_id
1 'polypeptide(L)' 'MTNILRILIDGKEHTVKEIKQKTELDENQIQQVIEFLERYGFISVDKMTRKIVLDKTVQKFLAQETNS' A
#
# COMPACT_ATOMS: atom_id res chain seq x y z
N MET A 1 11.57 11.06 -0.89
CA MET A 1 11.38 9.71 -1.47
C MET A 1 10.19 9.07 -0.77
N THR A 2 9.15 8.68 -1.52
CA THR A 2 7.92 8.08 -1.00
C THR A 2 7.94 6.58 -1.33
N ASN A 3 7.55 5.72 -0.39
CA ASN A 3 7.39 4.28 -0.61
C ASN A 3 5.92 3.88 -0.57
N ILE A 4 5.62 2.65 -0.99
CA ILE A 4 4.24 2.15 -1.12
C ILE A 4 3.49 2.22 0.22
N LEU A 5 4.11 1.77 1.33
CA LEU A 5 3.48 1.82 2.65
C LEU A 5 3.11 3.24 3.09
N ARG A 6 3.94 4.25 2.80
CA ARG A 6 3.67 5.65 3.13
C ARG A 6 2.54 6.25 2.30
N ILE A 7 2.26 5.71 1.12
CA ILE A 7 1.06 6.09 0.33
C ILE A 7 -0.18 5.50 1.00
N LEU A 8 -0.14 4.22 1.38
CA LEU A 8 -1.28 3.48 1.90
C LEU A 8 -1.66 3.82 3.36
N ILE A 9 -0.78 4.51 4.11
CA ILE A 9 -0.99 4.83 5.53
C ILE A 9 -2.23 5.71 5.78
N ASP A 10 -2.70 6.44 4.76
CA ASP A 10 -3.92 7.23 4.85
C ASP A 10 -5.20 6.38 4.95
N GLY A 11 -5.09 5.05 4.71
CA GLY A 11 -6.17 4.08 4.81
C GLY A 11 -7.21 4.19 3.69
N LYS A 12 -6.92 4.95 2.63
CA LYS A 12 -7.79 5.08 1.47
C LYS A 12 -7.48 3.99 0.45
N GLU A 13 -8.41 3.83 -0.48
CA GLU A 13 -8.21 2.97 -1.64
C GLU A 13 -7.27 3.66 -2.64
N HIS A 14 -6.27 2.92 -3.12
CA HIS A 14 -5.32 3.38 -4.12
C HIS A 14 -5.25 2.45 -5.32
N THR A 15 -4.88 3.01 -6.47
CA THR A 15 -4.62 2.23 -7.69
C THR A 15 -3.12 2.06 -7.92
N VAL A 16 -2.74 0.99 -8.64
CA VAL A 16 -1.34 0.78 -9.10
C VAL A 16 -0.82 1.99 -9.88
N LYS A 17 -1.68 2.64 -10.68
CA LYS A 17 -1.33 3.83 -11.45
C LYS A 17 -0.95 5.02 -10.55
N GLU A 18 -1.70 5.26 -9.47
CA GLU A 18 -1.37 6.30 -8.49
C GLU A 18 -0.05 5.99 -7.77
N ILE A 19 0.17 4.74 -7.40
CA ILE A 19 1.40 4.30 -6.74
C ILE A 19 2.61 4.53 -7.67
N LYS A 20 2.48 4.19 -8.95
CA LYS A 20 3.51 4.44 -9.98
C LYS A 20 3.80 5.93 -10.16
N GLN A 21 2.80 6.81 -10.04
CA GLN A 21 3.01 8.26 -10.16
C GLN A 21 3.68 8.87 -8.93
N LYS A 22 3.47 8.29 -7.75
CA LYS A 22 3.99 8.79 -6.47
C LYS A 22 5.34 8.17 -6.08
N THR A 23 5.77 7.13 -6.78
CA THR A 23 7.04 6.42 -6.56
C THR A 23 7.87 6.46 -7.85
N GLU A 24 9.15 6.12 -7.75
CA GLU A 24 10.04 5.95 -8.91
C GLU A 24 10.11 4.47 -9.36
N LEU A 25 9.15 3.65 -8.92
CA LEU A 25 9.13 2.21 -9.19
C LEU A 25 8.41 1.90 -10.51
N ASP A 26 8.89 0.88 -11.21
CA ASP A 26 8.18 0.32 -12.35
C ASP A 26 7.02 -0.60 -11.91
N GLU A 27 6.17 -1.00 -12.87
CA GLU A 27 4.99 -1.80 -12.57
C GLU A 27 5.31 -3.19 -12.00
N ASN A 28 6.42 -3.80 -12.41
CA ASN A 28 6.83 -5.12 -11.91
C ASN A 28 7.30 -5.02 -10.45
N GLN A 29 8.10 -4.00 -10.14
CA GLN A 29 8.52 -3.70 -8.77
C GLN A 29 7.31 -3.41 -7.88
N ILE A 30 6.35 -2.61 -8.35
CA ILE A 30 5.12 -2.32 -7.61
C ILE A 30 4.32 -3.60 -7.37
N GLN A 31 4.17 -4.45 -8.38
CA GLN A 31 3.45 -5.72 -8.27
C GLN A 31 4.09 -6.66 -7.25
N GLN A 32 5.42 -6.82 -7.26
CA GLN A 32 6.13 -7.66 -6.28
C GLN A 32 5.91 -7.19 -4.85
N VAL A 33 5.91 -5.87 -4.61
CA VAL A 33 5.65 -5.31 -3.28
C VAL A 33 4.20 -5.53 -2.87
N ILE A 34 3.24 -5.32 -3.77
CA ILE A 34 1.81 -5.56 -3.50
C ILE A 34 1.59 -7.03 -3.14
N GLU A 35 2.11 -7.97 -3.92
CA GLU A 35 1.97 -9.41 -3.68
C GLU A 35 2.59 -9.82 -2.33
N PHE A 36 3.75 -9.26 -1.99
CA PHE A 36 4.36 -9.46 -0.68
C PHE A 36 3.44 -8.96 0.44
N LEU A 37 2.97 -7.72 0.36
CA LEU A 37 2.12 -7.12 1.39
C LEU A 37 0.78 -7.85 1.53
N GLU A 38 0.17 -8.27 0.42
CA GLU A 38 -1.09 -9.03 0.41
C GLU A 38 -0.90 -10.41 1.04
N ARG A 39 0.20 -11.10 0.69
CA ARG A 39 0.51 -12.44 1.23
C ARG A 39 0.60 -12.48 2.75
N TYR A 40 1.09 -11.40 3.37
CA TYR A 40 1.22 -11.30 4.82
C TYR A 40 0.05 -10.56 5.49
N GLY A 41 -1.00 -10.21 4.73
CA GLY A 41 -2.21 -9.59 5.27
C GLY A 41 -2.04 -8.11 5.63
N PHE A 42 -1.00 -7.44 5.15
CA PHE A 42 -0.82 -6.00 5.39
C PHE A 42 -1.81 -5.16 4.59
N ILE A 43 -2.19 -5.64 3.40
CA ILE A 43 -3.12 -4.97 2.50
C ILE A 43 -4.20 -5.94 2.04
N SER A 44 -5.30 -5.38 1.57
CA SER A 44 -6.29 -6.10 0.77
C SER A 44 -6.34 -5.52 -0.63
N VAL A 45 -6.46 -6.40 -1.63
CA VAL A 45 -6.61 -6.03 -3.03
C VAL A 45 -7.97 -6.51 -3.53
N ASP A 46 -8.80 -5.57 -3.98
CA ASP A 46 -10.02 -5.92 -4.70
C ASP A 46 -9.63 -6.41 -6.10
N LYS A 47 -9.85 -7.70 -6.38
CA LYS A 47 -9.47 -8.33 -7.65
C LYS A 47 -10.27 -7.83 -8.84
N MET A 48 -11.46 -7.28 -8.63
CA MET A 48 -12.31 -6.73 -9.69
C MET A 48 -11.88 -5.30 -10.04
N THR A 49 -11.60 -4.48 -9.04
CA THR A 49 -11.30 -3.06 -9.23
C THR A 49 -9.80 -2.73 -9.20
N ARG A 50 -8.95 -3.70 -8.83
CA ARG A 50 -7.50 -3.55 -8.57
C ARG A 50 -7.17 -2.43 -7.60
N LYS A 51 -8.10 -2.13 -6.69
CA LYS A 51 -7.89 -1.16 -5.62
C LYS A 51 -7.20 -1.82 -4.44
N ILE A 52 -6.28 -1.09 -3.86
CA ILE A 52 -5.39 -1.52 -2.78
C ILE A 52 -5.71 -0.68 -1.56
N VAL A 53 -5.90 -1.31 -0.41
CA VAL A 53 -6.13 -0.63 0.86
C VAL A 53 -5.31 -1.29 1.96
N LEU A 54 -4.79 -0.49 2.89
CA LEU A 54 -4.09 -0.99 4.07
C LEU A 54 -5.08 -1.63 5.04
N ASP A 55 -4.69 -2.75 5.65
CA ASP A 55 -5.48 -3.32 6.75
C ASP A 55 -5.61 -2.32 7.91
N LYS A 56 -6.79 -2.22 8.51
CA LYS A 56 -7.06 -1.23 9.56
C LYS A 56 -6.23 -1.44 10.82
N THR A 57 -5.87 -2.69 11.14
CA THR A 57 -5.02 -3.01 12.30
C THR A 57 -3.61 -2.55 12.04
N VAL A 58 -3.09 -2.85 10.85
CA VAL A 58 -1.77 -2.38 10.40
C VAL A 58 -1.72 -0.86 10.32
N GLN A 59 -2.77 -0.22 9.81
CA GLN A 59 -2.85 1.25 9.76
C GLN A 59 -2.72 1.86 11.16
N LYS A 60 -3.46 1.34 12.14
CA LYS A 60 -3.40 1.81 13.53
C LYS A 60 -2.00 1.62 14.12
N PHE A 61 -1.40 0.47 13.89
CA PHE A 61 -0.03 0.17 14.34
C PHE A 61 0.97 1.18 13.77
N LEU A 62 0.95 1.42 12.46
CA LEU A 62 1.88 2.36 11.81
C LEU A 62 1.64 3.83 12.21
N ALA A 63 0.38 4.23 12.47
CA ALA A 63 0.05 5.59 12.90
C ALA A 63 0.51 5.90 14.34
N GLN A 64 0.67 4.88 15.18
CA GLN A 64 1.19 5.03 16.55
C GLN A 64 2.71 5.28 16.55
N GLU A 65 3.44 4.58 15.68
CA GLU A 65 4.91 4.73 15.52
C GLU A 65 5.32 6.10 14.95
N THR A 66 4.41 6.84 14.30
CA THR A 66 4.69 8.20 13.80
C THR A 66 4.63 9.31 14.86
N ASN A 67 4.22 9.01 16.10
CA ASN A 67 4.11 9.98 17.20
C ASN A 67 5.14 9.76 18.33
N SER A 68 6.16 8.92 18.12
CA SER A 68 7.27 8.69 19.07
C SER A 68 8.59 9.27 18.57
#